data_AF-A0A9D0BVL2-F1
#
_entry.id   AF-A0A9D0BVL2-F1
#
_cell.length_a   1.000
_cell.length_b   1.000
_cell.length_c   1.000
_cell.angle_alpha   90.00
_cell.angle_beta   90.00
_cell.angle_gamma   90.00
#
_symmetry.space_group_name_H-M   'P 1'
#
loop_
_entity.id
_entity.type
_entity.pdbx_description
1 polymer ?
#
loop_
_entity_poly.entity_id
_entity_poly.type
_entity_poly.pdbx_seq_one_letter_code
_entity_poly.pdbx_strand_id
1 'polypeptide(L)'
;MIHSPHRYSTKHNTLDNLRKMILFSILLALVLFCPVPGSVLKIHRAKIQSPTLVEISVSNPASIENTDRWFISPEISIDRIGVESNLIRIQTKESFRLDRHYYLHLPDGQKQFLLPDGILDSLYSEKPLGYYTTGGQTVFRVFAPRARWVRLMLFQKYRDSTGKEYQMHHDSDGVWEFTTSEDWRGRFYGYRLWGPQGEGELFDSTIVVADPYSPAVATQNRYDYSGKTLILPEAGFDWQG
;
A
#
# COMPACT_ATOMS: atom_id res chain seq x y z
N MET A 1 69.78 3.01 83.01
CA MET A 1 68.90 1.94 82.52
C MET A 1 67.71 2.61 81.82
N ILE A 2 67.75 2.62 80.49
CA ILE A 2 66.68 2.58 79.46
C ILE A 2 65.30 3.18 79.79
N HIS A 3 64.82 4.13 78.94
CA HIS A 3 63.53 4.16 78.19
C HIS A 3 63.32 5.59 77.59
N SER A 4 63.52 5.81 76.28
CA SER A 4 62.59 5.66 75.13
C SER A 4 61.49 6.73 75.03
N PRO A 5 61.45 7.55 73.96
CA PRO A 5 60.34 8.46 73.68
C PRO A 5 59.29 7.84 72.73
N HIS A 6 58.02 8.02 73.05
CA HIS A 6 56.87 7.61 72.22
C HIS A 6 56.73 8.50 70.97
N ARG A 7 56.70 7.87 69.79
CA ARG A 7 56.17 8.45 68.55
C ARG A 7 54.65 8.30 68.51
N TYR A 8 53.91 9.37 68.23
CA TYR A 8 52.52 9.29 67.80
C TYR A 8 52.47 9.11 66.27
N SER A 9 51.70 8.12 65.84
CA SER A 9 51.57 7.64 64.46
C SER A 9 50.31 8.20 63.82
N THR A 10 50.45 9.00 62.77
CA THR A 10 49.36 9.37 61.84
C THR A 10 49.20 8.28 60.79
N LYS A 11 48.33 7.28 61.05
CA LYS A 11 47.82 6.37 60.02
C LYS A 11 46.36 5.99 60.32
N HIS A 12 45.44 6.91 60.08
CA HIS A 12 44.02 6.63 59.92
C HIS A 12 43.46 7.66 58.94
N ASN A 13 43.46 7.36 57.63
CA ASN A 13 42.65 8.09 56.64
C ASN A 13 42.66 7.47 55.22
N THR A 14 43.43 6.41 54.95
CA THR A 14 43.50 5.81 53.61
C THR A 14 42.49 4.68 53.36
N LEU A 15 42.03 3.96 54.40
CA LEU A 15 41.07 2.86 54.26
C LEU A 15 39.60 3.31 54.17
N ASP A 16 39.25 4.45 54.78
CA ASP A 16 37.87 4.99 54.72
C ASP A 16 37.55 5.66 53.38
N ASN A 17 38.54 6.28 52.74
CA ASN A 17 38.36 6.87 51.41
C ASN A 17 38.22 5.78 50.32
N LEU A 18 38.85 4.62 50.49
CA LEU A 18 38.72 3.49 49.56
C LEU A 18 37.35 2.81 49.67
N ARG A 19 36.80 2.68 50.89
CA ARG A 19 35.43 2.16 51.10
C ARG A 19 34.34 3.12 50.60
N LYS A 20 34.54 4.43 50.73
CA LYS A 20 33.63 5.44 50.16
C LYS A 20 33.69 5.51 48.63
N MET A 21 34.85 5.29 48.02
CA MET A 21 34.98 5.22 46.55
C MET A 21 34.33 3.97 45.94
N ILE A 22 34.32 2.83 46.66
CA ILE A 22 33.71 1.59 46.17
C ILE A 22 32.18 1.61 46.37
N LEU A 23 31.65 2.25 47.43
CA LEU A 23 30.21 2.44 47.57
C LEU A 23 29.61 3.47 46.60
N PHE A 24 30.38 4.46 46.14
CA PHE A 24 29.89 5.44 45.16
C PHE A 24 29.93 4.92 43.71
N SER A 25 30.78 3.92 43.42
CA SER A 25 30.88 3.28 42.10
C SER A 25 29.88 2.13 41.90
N ILE A 26 29.31 1.57 42.98
CA ILE A 26 28.22 0.58 42.87
C ILE A 26 26.85 1.27 42.75
N LEU A 27 26.69 2.51 43.21
CA LEU A 27 25.46 3.29 43.01
C LEU A 27 25.34 3.93 41.61
N LEU A 28 26.44 3.98 40.84
CA LEU A 28 26.43 4.45 39.44
C LEU A 28 26.30 3.30 38.42
N ALA A 29 26.44 2.04 38.85
CA ALA A 29 26.23 0.87 38.01
C ALA A 29 24.78 0.35 38.03
N LEU A 30 23.88 0.99 38.80
CA LEU A 30 22.47 0.61 38.93
C LEU A 30 21.50 1.68 38.38
N VAL A 31 21.96 2.50 37.43
CA VAL A 31 21.14 3.49 36.71
C VAL A 31 21.17 3.28 35.19
N LEU A 32 21.77 2.21 34.67
CA LEU A 32 21.83 1.92 33.22
C LEU A 32 20.84 0.87 32.71
N PHE A 33 19.87 0.45 33.51
CA PHE A 33 18.68 -0.25 33.02
C PHE A 33 17.43 0.32 33.68
N CYS A 34 17.25 1.64 33.58
CA CYS A 34 15.87 2.12 33.45
C CYS A 34 15.41 1.72 32.05
N PRO A 35 14.44 0.80 31.89
CA PRO A 35 13.73 0.74 30.61
C PRO A 35 13.17 2.15 30.39
N VAL A 36 13.56 2.79 29.29
CA VAL A 36 12.94 4.05 28.88
C VAL A 36 11.44 3.78 28.85
N PRO A 37 10.61 4.50 29.62
CA PRO A 37 9.18 4.26 29.63
C PRO A 37 8.66 4.42 28.19
N GLY A 38 8.18 3.31 27.63
CA GLY A 38 7.39 3.22 26.40
C GLY A 38 7.78 4.18 25.29
N SER A 39 8.85 3.89 24.54
CA SER A 39 8.99 4.53 23.23
C SER A 39 7.83 4.04 22.35
N VAL A 40 6.84 4.90 22.14
CA VAL A 40 5.67 4.61 21.30
C VAL A 40 6.14 4.10 19.94
N LEU A 41 5.61 2.95 19.52
CA LEU A 41 5.92 2.39 18.21
C LEU A 41 5.52 3.39 17.12
N LYS A 42 6.51 3.91 16.39
CA LYS A 42 6.26 4.82 15.27
C LYS A 42 6.42 4.06 13.97
N ILE A 43 5.32 3.95 13.22
CA ILE A 43 5.29 3.34 11.88
C ILE A 43 5.61 4.43 10.85
N HIS A 44 6.60 4.15 10.00
CA HIS A 44 6.92 5.01 8.85
C HIS A 44 6.17 4.58 7.59
N ARG A 45 6.00 3.27 7.42
CA ARG A 45 5.41 2.66 6.24
C ARG A 45 4.90 1.28 6.59
N ALA A 46 3.72 0.93 6.11
CA ALA A 46 3.18 -0.43 6.19
C ALA A 46 2.64 -0.80 4.80
N LYS A 47 3.28 -1.77 4.13
CA LYS A 47 2.94 -2.17 2.76
C LYS A 47 2.59 -3.65 2.71
N ILE A 48 1.57 -3.98 1.93
CA ILE A 48 1.33 -5.33 1.44
C ILE A 48 2.32 -5.55 0.31
N GLN A 49 3.27 -6.47 0.49
CA GLN A 49 4.36 -6.72 -0.47
C GLN A 49 4.04 -7.88 -1.42
N SER A 50 3.24 -8.84 -0.96
CA SER A 50 2.82 -10.01 -1.74
C SER A 50 1.43 -10.45 -1.28
N PRO A 51 0.80 -11.44 -1.95
CA PRO A 51 -0.52 -11.91 -1.56
C PRO A 51 -0.64 -12.27 -0.08
N THR A 52 0.43 -12.64 0.61
CA THR A 52 0.35 -13.08 2.01
C THR A 52 1.32 -12.36 2.96
N LEU A 53 2.08 -11.38 2.48
CA LEU A 53 3.14 -10.72 3.24
C LEU A 53 2.89 -9.21 3.40
N VAL A 54 2.96 -8.74 4.64
CA VAL A 54 3.03 -7.32 4.99
C VAL A 54 4.42 -7.00 5.52
N GLU A 55 4.99 -5.89 5.07
CA GLU A 55 6.21 -5.31 5.62
C GLU A 55 5.95 -3.94 6.23
N ILE A 56 6.42 -3.75 7.46
CA ILE A 56 6.23 -2.54 8.23
C ILE A 56 7.59 -2.00 8.66
N SER A 57 7.91 -0.78 8.23
CA SER A 57 9.12 -0.08 8.66
C SER A 57 8.80 0.79 9.88
N VAL A 58 9.60 0.64 10.93
CA VAL A 58 9.38 1.28 12.24
C VAL A 58 10.63 1.98 12.74
N SER A 59 10.48 3.01 13.59
CA SER A 59 11.64 3.73 14.15
C SER A 59 12.39 2.95 15.22
N ASN A 60 11.67 2.20 16.07
CA ASN A 60 12.25 1.40 17.14
C ASN A 60 11.54 0.05 17.25
N PRO A 61 12.17 -1.06 16.85
CA PRO A 61 11.57 -2.40 16.94
C PRO A 61 11.55 -2.95 18.37
N ALA A 62 12.38 -2.43 19.28
CA ALA A 62 12.48 -2.94 20.64
C ALA A 62 11.24 -2.64 21.49
N SER A 63 10.33 -1.77 21.02
CA SER A 63 9.04 -1.50 21.65
C SER A 63 7.89 -2.36 21.12
N ILE A 64 8.20 -3.38 20.30
CA ILE A 64 7.21 -4.34 19.83
C ILE A 64 6.92 -5.33 20.97
N GLU A 65 5.79 -5.13 21.63
CA GLU A 65 5.26 -6.04 22.64
C GLU A 65 3.83 -6.45 22.29
N ASN A 66 3.35 -7.55 22.87
CA ASN A 66 1.96 -8.00 22.77
C ASN A 66 1.48 -8.21 21.32
N THR A 67 2.32 -8.79 20.45
CA THR A 67 1.98 -9.11 19.06
C THR A 67 0.76 -10.03 18.94
N ASP A 68 0.45 -10.81 19.97
CA ASP A 68 -0.74 -11.68 20.03
C ASP A 68 -2.06 -10.91 20.03
N ARG A 69 -2.02 -9.60 20.36
CA ARG A 69 -3.18 -8.71 20.33
C ARG A 69 -3.32 -7.97 18.98
N TRP A 70 -2.39 -8.18 18.06
CA TRP A 70 -2.44 -7.56 16.74
C TRP A 70 -3.42 -8.32 15.87
N PHE A 71 -4.21 -7.60 15.09
CA PHE A 71 -5.11 -8.24 14.12
C PHE A 71 -5.27 -7.36 12.89
N ILE A 72 -5.65 -8.01 11.78
CA ILE A 72 -5.89 -7.34 10.51
C ILE A 72 -7.39 -7.29 10.25
N SER A 73 -7.88 -6.13 9.81
CA SER A 73 -9.26 -5.95 9.35
C SER A 73 -9.30 -5.51 7.88
N PRO A 74 -10.22 -6.03 7.04
CA PRO A 74 -11.10 -7.17 7.27
C PRO A 74 -10.33 -8.42 7.69
N GLU A 75 -11.01 -9.33 8.40
CA GLU A 75 -10.38 -10.47 9.10
C GLU A 75 -9.49 -11.29 8.15
N ILE A 76 -8.19 -11.28 8.46
CA ILE A 76 -7.15 -12.12 7.87
C ILE A 76 -6.32 -12.66 9.04
N SER A 77 -6.13 -13.97 9.06
CA SER A 77 -5.40 -14.65 10.11
C SER A 77 -3.90 -14.39 9.96
N ILE A 78 -3.27 -13.89 11.02
CA ILE A 78 -1.82 -13.80 11.09
C ILE A 78 -1.26 -15.19 11.36
N ASP A 79 -0.32 -15.63 10.54
CA ASP A 79 0.40 -16.89 10.69
C ASP A 79 1.68 -16.70 11.50
N ARG A 80 2.48 -15.69 11.16
CA ARG A 80 3.76 -15.42 11.81
C ARG A 80 4.09 -13.93 11.77
N ILE A 81 4.68 -13.43 12.85
CA ILE A 81 5.30 -12.10 12.90
C ILE A 81 6.80 -12.30 13.11
N GLY A 82 7.60 -11.76 12.20
CA GLY A 82 9.06 -11.69 12.31
C GLY A 82 9.51 -10.25 12.51
N VAL A 83 10.50 -10.03 13.35
CA VAL A 83 11.10 -8.71 13.61
C VAL A 83 12.59 -8.80 13.31
N GLU A 84 13.06 -7.95 12.40
CA GLU A 84 14.45 -7.88 11.98
C GLU A 84 14.88 -6.41 11.91
N SER A 85 15.73 -5.98 12.85
CA SER A 85 16.13 -4.57 12.95
C SER A 85 14.89 -3.68 12.91
N ASN A 86 14.81 -2.69 12.02
CA ASN A 86 13.71 -1.74 11.90
C ASN A 86 12.52 -2.22 11.03
N LEU A 87 12.44 -3.53 10.74
CA LEU A 87 11.43 -4.10 9.86
C LEU A 87 10.63 -5.18 10.57
N ILE A 88 9.31 -5.13 10.40
CA ILE A 88 8.38 -6.16 10.84
C ILE A 88 7.80 -6.84 9.60
N ARG A 89 7.84 -8.16 9.58
CA ARG A 89 7.23 -9.00 8.55
C ARG A 89 6.06 -9.75 9.14
N ILE A 90 4.86 -9.51 8.63
CA ILE A 90 3.65 -10.24 9.01
C ILE A 90 3.29 -11.17 7.87
N GLN A 91 3.40 -12.46 8.11
CA GLN A 91 2.91 -13.51 7.23
C GLN A 91 1.48 -13.84 7.62
N THR A 92 0.62 -13.97 6.62
CA THR A 92 -0.81 -14.28 6.78
C THR A 92 -1.14 -15.64 6.19
N LYS A 93 -2.25 -16.25 6.66
CA LYS A 93 -2.70 -17.55 6.17
C LYS A 93 -3.48 -17.43 4.86
N GLU A 94 -4.29 -16.38 4.75
CA GLU A 94 -5.10 -16.08 3.58
C GLU A 94 -4.47 -14.99 2.72
N SER A 95 -4.76 -15.01 1.41
CA SER A 95 -4.27 -13.98 0.51
C SER A 95 -5.05 -12.67 0.65
N PHE A 96 -4.34 -11.54 0.71
CA PHE A 96 -4.88 -10.20 0.53
C PHE A 96 -5.54 -10.07 -0.83
N ARG A 97 -6.80 -9.63 -0.81
CA ARG A 97 -7.52 -9.24 -2.03
C ARG A 97 -7.25 -7.79 -2.40
N LEU A 98 -6.92 -7.51 -3.65
CA LEU A 98 -6.66 -6.15 -4.15
C LEU A 98 -7.88 -5.23 -4.13
N ASP A 99 -9.08 -5.80 -4.12
CA ASP A 99 -10.35 -5.06 -4.13
C ASP A 99 -10.82 -4.60 -2.73
N ARG A 100 -9.90 -4.54 -1.76
CA ARG A 100 -10.15 -4.18 -0.36
C ARG A 100 -9.03 -3.33 0.23
N HIS A 101 -9.39 -2.58 1.27
CA HIS A 101 -8.46 -1.96 2.19
C HIS A 101 -8.26 -2.84 3.41
N TYR A 102 -7.00 -2.96 3.84
CA TYR A 102 -6.65 -3.66 5.06
C TYR A 102 -6.01 -2.70 6.04
N TYR A 103 -6.22 -3.00 7.31
CA TYR A 103 -5.69 -2.21 8.38
C TYR A 103 -5.16 -3.13 9.46
N LEU A 104 -3.96 -2.84 9.94
CA LEU A 104 -3.40 -3.45 11.12
C LEU A 104 -3.89 -2.67 12.35
N HIS A 105 -4.42 -3.40 13.32
CA HIS A 105 -4.80 -2.85 14.62
C HIS A 105 -3.74 -3.20 15.65
N LEU A 106 -3.29 -2.17 16.37
CA LEU A 106 -2.27 -2.27 17.40
C LEU A 106 -2.90 -2.34 18.81
N PRO A 107 -2.18 -2.84 19.83
CA PRO A 107 -2.72 -3.04 21.18
C PRO A 107 -3.14 -1.76 21.90
N ASP A 108 -2.60 -0.62 21.47
CA ASP A 108 -2.90 0.72 21.97
C ASP A 108 -4.15 1.34 21.31
N GLY A 109 -4.81 0.60 20.41
CA GLY A 109 -5.99 1.04 19.68
C GLY A 109 -5.69 1.80 18.39
N GLN A 110 -4.41 2.03 18.05
CA GLN A 110 -4.05 2.63 16.77
C GLN A 110 -4.38 1.70 15.61
N LYS A 111 -4.82 2.30 14.51
CA LYS A 111 -5.17 1.62 13.27
C LYS A 111 -4.26 2.12 12.15
N GLN A 112 -3.43 1.24 11.61
CA GLN A 112 -2.52 1.54 10.52
C GLN A 112 -3.09 1.02 9.20
N PHE A 113 -3.26 1.90 8.20
CA PHE A 113 -3.58 1.48 6.84
C PHE A 113 -2.42 0.71 6.22
N LEU A 114 -2.72 -0.45 5.63
CA LEU A 114 -1.76 -1.27 4.90
C LEU A 114 -1.82 -0.88 3.42
N LEU A 115 -0.78 -0.17 2.97
CA LEU A 115 -0.68 0.32 1.61
C LEU A 115 -0.58 -0.86 0.63
N PRO A 116 -1.40 -0.89 -0.44
CA PRO A 116 -1.35 -1.95 -1.43
C PRO A 116 -0.17 -1.80 -2.41
N ASP A 117 0.53 -0.68 -2.41
CA ASP A 117 1.56 -0.33 -3.40
C ASP A 117 2.55 -1.45 -3.68
N GLY A 118 3.04 -2.15 -2.64
CA GLY A 118 4.07 -3.18 -2.82
C GLY A 118 3.61 -4.32 -3.74
N ILE A 119 2.38 -4.83 -3.53
CA ILE A 119 1.80 -5.84 -4.42
C ILE A 119 1.42 -5.24 -5.78
N LEU A 120 0.94 -4.00 -5.84
CA LEU A 120 0.60 -3.34 -7.11
C LEU A 120 1.81 -3.11 -8.01
N ASP A 121 2.95 -2.73 -7.42
CA ASP A 121 4.21 -2.50 -8.14
C ASP A 121 4.72 -3.77 -8.86
N SER A 122 4.23 -4.96 -8.46
CA SER A 122 4.57 -6.24 -9.09
C SER A 122 3.60 -6.67 -10.20
N LEU A 123 2.46 -6.01 -10.34
CA LEU A 123 1.43 -6.38 -11.33
C LEU A 123 1.74 -5.75 -12.69
N TYR A 124 1.68 -6.57 -13.73
CA TYR A 124 1.78 -6.13 -15.11
C TYR A 124 1.02 -7.08 -16.04
N SER A 125 0.67 -6.62 -17.24
CA SER A 125 0.11 -7.45 -18.29
C SER A 125 0.80 -7.17 -19.60
N GLU A 126 1.14 -8.23 -20.34
CA GLU A 126 1.69 -8.16 -21.71
C GLU A 126 0.59 -7.98 -22.77
N LYS A 127 -0.68 -7.98 -22.36
CA LYS A 127 -1.81 -7.82 -23.28
C LYS A 127 -1.83 -6.41 -23.86
N PRO A 128 -2.09 -6.24 -25.17
CA PRO A 128 -2.40 -4.93 -25.73
C PRO A 128 -3.60 -4.32 -24.99
N LEU A 129 -3.42 -3.10 -24.48
CA LEU A 129 -4.45 -2.33 -23.77
C LEU A 129 -5.12 -1.31 -24.69
N GLY A 130 -6.24 -0.75 -24.25
CA GLY A 130 -7.09 0.10 -25.07
C GLY A 130 -8.08 -0.70 -25.90
N TYR A 131 -8.51 -0.12 -27.02
CA TYR A 131 -9.35 -0.84 -27.99
C TYR A 131 -8.57 -1.14 -29.27
N TYR A 132 -8.83 -2.29 -29.86
CA TYR A 132 -8.27 -2.68 -31.15
C TYR A 132 -9.13 -3.76 -31.81
N THR A 133 -8.95 -3.94 -33.12
CA THR A 133 -9.66 -4.96 -33.90
C THR A 133 -8.72 -6.11 -34.25
N THR A 134 -9.14 -7.35 -34.00
CA THR A 134 -8.41 -8.57 -34.39
C THR A 134 -9.37 -9.68 -34.75
N GLY A 135 -9.09 -10.42 -35.83
CA GLY A 135 -9.91 -11.58 -36.24
C GLY A 135 -11.41 -11.26 -36.43
N GLY A 136 -11.74 -10.06 -36.92
CA GLY A 136 -13.13 -9.61 -37.10
C GLY A 136 -13.86 -9.21 -35.82
N GLN A 137 -13.16 -9.14 -34.68
CA GLN A 137 -13.71 -8.71 -33.40
C GLN A 137 -13.05 -7.42 -32.92
N THR A 138 -13.80 -6.59 -32.21
CA THR A 138 -13.28 -5.44 -31.46
C THR A 138 -13.10 -5.86 -30.01
N VAL A 139 -11.89 -5.68 -29.50
CA VAL A 139 -11.50 -5.98 -28.11
C VAL A 139 -11.29 -4.65 -27.39
N PHE A 140 -11.78 -4.56 -26.16
CA PHE A 140 -11.62 -3.41 -25.25
C PHE A 140 -10.96 -3.90 -23.97
N ARG A 141 -9.85 -3.25 -23.57
CA ARG A 141 -9.08 -3.62 -22.39
C ARG A 141 -8.63 -2.42 -21.59
N VAL A 142 -8.78 -2.52 -20.27
CA VAL A 142 -8.24 -1.53 -19.33
C VAL A 142 -7.60 -2.24 -18.13
N PHE A 143 -6.42 -1.76 -17.74
CA PHE A 143 -5.73 -2.24 -16.54
C PHE A 143 -6.30 -1.51 -15.31
N ALA A 144 -6.98 -2.25 -14.45
CA ALA A 144 -7.61 -1.72 -13.24
C ALA A 144 -7.65 -2.80 -12.14
N PRO A 145 -6.49 -3.24 -11.61
CA PRO A 145 -6.37 -4.41 -10.73
C PRO A 145 -7.10 -4.28 -9.40
N ARG A 146 -7.38 -3.04 -8.96
CA ARG A 146 -8.12 -2.76 -7.72
C ARG A 146 -9.62 -2.59 -7.92
N ALA A 147 -10.09 -2.50 -9.17
CA ALA A 147 -11.52 -2.39 -9.43
C ALA A 147 -12.23 -3.68 -9.01
N ARG A 148 -13.43 -3.53 -8.45
CA ARG A 148 -14.37 -4.63 -8.17
C ARG A 148 -15.17 -5.01 -9.40
N TRP A 149 -15.44 -4.03 -10.25
CA TRP A 149 -16.09 -4.20 -11.54
C TRP A 149 -15.72 -3.06 -12.47
N VAL A 150 -15.71 -3.37 -13.77
CA VAL A 150 -15.61 -2.38 -14.84
C VAL A 150 -16.72 -2.65 -15.85
N ARG A 151 -17.33 -1.57 -16.35
CA ARG A 151 -18.32 -1.58 -17.41
C ARG A 151 -17.86 -0.72 -18.55
N LEU A 152 -17.94 -1.25 -19.76
CA LEU A 152 -17.79 -0.50 -21.00
C LEU A 152 -19.10 0.24 -21.27
N MET A 153 -18.99 1.56 -21.44
CA MET A 153 -20.10 2.44 -21.81
C MET A 153 -20.00 2.77 -23.28
N LEU A 154 -21.02 2.45 -24.08
CA LEU A 154 -21.07 2.78 -25.50
C LEU A 154 -22.12 3.87 -25.78
N PHE A 155 -21.73 4.90 -26.51
CA PHE A 155 -22.55 6.05 -26.86
C PHE A 155 -22.64 6.20 -28.38
N GLN A 156 -23.83 6.54 -28.89
CA GLN A 156 -24.03 6.72 -30.33
C GLN A 156 -23.42 8.03 -30.81
N LYS A 157 -23.50 9.09 -30.00
CA LYS A 157 -22.92 10.40 -30.26
C LYS A 157 -22.16 10.89 -29.03
N TYR A 158 -21.18 11.75 -29.26
CA TYR A 158 -20.36 12.32 -28.19
C TYR A 158 -21.17 13.03 -27.09
N ARG A 159 -22.22 13.75 -27.48
CA ARG A 159 -23.06 14.56 -26.57
C ARG A 159 -24.12 13.74 -25.82
N ASP A 160 -24.21 12.44 -26.08
CA ASP A 160 -25.17 11.60 -25.37
C ASP A 160 -24.78 11.53 -23.89
N SER A 161 -25.74 11.79 -23.00
CA SER A 161 -25.59 11.68 -21.55
C SER A 161 -25.75 10.24 -21.06
N THR A 162 -26.39 9.39 -21.85
CA THR A 162 -26.63 7.97 -21.55
C THR A 162 -26.07 7.09 -22.67
N GLY A 163 -25.48 5.96 -22.29
CA GLY A 163 -24.97 4.96 -23.20
C GLY A 163 -25.44 3.57 -22.81
N LYS A 164 -25.20 2.58 -23.67
CA LYS A 164 -25.42 1.18 -23.35
C LYS A 164 -24.25 0.65 -22.54
N GLU A 165 -24.53 -0.07 -21.46
CA GLU A 165 -23.51 -0.63 -20.57
C GLU A 165 -23.24 -2.10 -20.90
N TYR A 166 -21.98 -2.49 -20.87
CA TYR A 166 -21.53 -3.87 -21.05
C TYR A 166 -20.58 -4.25 -19.91
N GLN A 167 -20.88 -5.35 -19.21
CA GLN A 167 -20.00 -5.85 -18.17
C GLN A 167 -18.69 -6.39 -18.78
N MET A 168 -17.56 -6.01 -18.20
CA MET A 168 -16.24 -6.52 -18.58
C MET A 168 -15.85 -7.70 -17.68
N HIS A 169 -15.00 -8.58 -18.21
CA HIS A 169 -14.46 -9.74 -17.51
C HIS A 169 -13.07 -9.43 -16.96
N HIS A 170 -12.85 -9.70 -15.69
CA HIS A 170 -11.55 -9.52 -15.03
C HIS A 170 -10.69 -10.77 -15.19
N ASP A 171 -9.43 -10.60 -15.54
CA ASP A 171 -8.46 -11.69 -15.60
C ASP A 171 -7.51 -11.71 -14.39
N SER A 172 -6.54 -12.63 -14.40
CA SER A 172 -5.54 -12.81 -13.34
C SER A 172 -4.52 -11.68 -13.26
N ASP A 173 -4.32 -10.94 -14.35
CA ASP A 173 -3.24 -9.96 -14.48
C ASP A 173 -3.73 -8.55 -14.13
N GLY A 174 -5.01 -8.40 -13.75
CA GLY A 174 -5.60 -7.10 -13.41
C GLY A 174 -6.22 -6.37 -14.60
N VAL A 175 -6.40 -7.04 -15.73
CA VAL A 175 -7.01 -6.46 -16.94
C VAL A 175 -8.49 -6.82 -16.97
N TRP A 176 -9.30 -5.82 -17.33
CA TRP A 176 -10.71 -5.98 -17.62
C TRP A 176 -10.92 -6.00 -19.12
N GLU A 177 -11.63 -7.00 -19.64
CA GLU A 177 -11.81 -7.22 -21.09
C GLU A 177 -13.31 -7.30 -21.49
N PHE A 178 -13.63 -6.72 -22.64
CA PHE A 178 -14.87 -6.97 -23.36
C PHE A 178 -14.58 -7.14 -24.85
N THR A 179 -15.22 -8.12 -25.49
CA THR A 179 -15.04 -8.44 -26.91
C THR A 179 -16.38 -8.51 -27.62
N THR A 180 -16.46 -7.98 -28.84
CA THR A 180 -17.67 -7.99 -29.67
C THR A 180 -17.33 -8.17 -31.15
N SER A 181 -18.21 -8.81 -31.90
CA SER A 181 -18.18 -8.87 -33.37
C SER A 181 -19.02 -7.76 -34.03
N GLU A 182 -19.71 -6.92 -33.25
CA GLU A 182 -20.45 -5.78 -33.76
C GLU A 182 -19.50 -4.67 -34.23
N ASP A 183 -19.84 -4.03 -35.34
CA ASP A 183 -19.15 -2.84 -35.82
C ASP A 183 -19.62 -1.59 -35.08
N TRP A 184 -18.76 -1.06 -34.21
CA TRP A 184 -18.99 0.15 -33.44
C TRP A 184 -18.17 1.35 -33.91
N ARG A 185 -17.59 1.30 -35.11
CA ARG A 185 -16.85 2.42 -35.68
C ARG A 185 -17.69 3.70 -35.71
N GLY A 186 -17.04 4.83 -35.42
CA GLY A 186 -17.68 6.14 -35.30
C GLY A 186 -18.49 6.36 -34.02
N ARG A 187 -18.66 5.34 -33.17
CA ARG A 187 -19.28 5.47 -31.84
C ARG A 187 -18.24 5.91 -30.81
N PHE A 188 -18.73 6.32 -29.64
CA PHE A 188 -17.89 6.76 -28.54
C PHE A 188 -17.97 5.78 -27.38
N TYR A 189 -16.91 5.61 -26.62
CA TYR A 189 -16.93 4.81 -25.41
C TYR A 189 -16.15 5.44 -24.26
N GLY A 190 -16.36 4.86 -23.08
CA GLY A 190 -15.56 5.09 -21.88
C GLY A 190 -15.85 3.98 -20.87
N TYR A 191 -15.23 4.06 -19.70
CA TYR A 191 -15.40 3.09 -18.64
C TYR A 191 -16.12 3.70 -17.44
N ARG A 192 -17.06 2.94 -16.87
CA ARG A 192 -17.51 3.12 -15.49
C ARG A 192 -16.90 2.02 -14.66
N LEU A 193 -16.36 2.37 -13.51
CA LEU A 193 -15.72 1.40 -12.64
C LEU A 193 -15.91 1.76 -11.19
N TRP A 194 -15.80 0.75 -10.33
CA TRP A 194 -15.91 0.91 -8.89
C TRP A 194 -14.91 0.01 -8.20
N GLY A 195 -14.46 0.43 -7.02
CA GLY A 195 -13.46 -0.28 -6.24
C GLY A 195 -13.51 0.09 -4.77
N PRO A 196 -12.43 -0.19 -4.02
CA PRO A 196 -12.22 0.30 -2.66
C PRO A 196 -12.46 1.80 -2.53
N GLN A 197 -12.86 2.22 -1.34
CA GLN A 197 -13.04 3.62 -0.99
C GLN A 197 -12.09 3.97 0.16
N GLY A 198 -11.57 5.19 0.17
CA GLY A 198 -10.71 5.69 1.24
C GLY A 198 -9.42 6.30 0.71
N GLU A 199 -8.39 6.33 1.56
CA GLU A 199 -7.11 6.95 1.26
C GLU A 199 -6.46 6.37 0.00
N GLY A 200 -6.08 7.24 -0.93
CA GLY A 200 -5.44 6.85 -2.19
C GLY A 200 -6.40 6.36 -3.29
N GLU A 201 -7.71 6.29 -3.04
CA GLU A 201 -8.69 5.78 -3.99
C GLU A 201 -9.62 6.88 -4.51
N LEU A 202 -9.86 6.89 -5.82
CA LEU A 202 -10.74 7.86 -6.48
C LEU A 202 -11.86 7.18 -7.31
N PHE A 203 -12.23 5.95 -6.95
CA PHE A 203 -13.28 5.23 -7.65
C PHE A 203 -14.64 5.91 -7.48
N ASP A 204 -15.23 6.36 -8.59
CA ASP A 204 -16.58 6.90 -8.65
C ASP A 204 -17.36 6.26 -9.80
N SER A 205 -18.35 5.45 -9.45
CA SER A 205 -19.20 4.75 -10.42
C SER A 205 -20.12 5.69 -11.20
N THR A 206 -20.29 6.94 -10.79
CA THR A 206 -21.12 7.95 -11.46
C THR A 206 -20.41 8.62 -12.63
N ILE A 207 -19.08 8.51 -12.68
CA ILE A 207 -18.23 9.16 -13.69
C ILE A 207 -17.90 8.16 -14.80
N VAL A 208 -17.88 8.67 -16.03
CA VAL A 208 -17.36 7.95 -17.20
C VAL A 208 -15.94 8.44 -17.45
N VAL A 209 -14.99 7.52 -17.45
CA VAL A 209 -13.59 7.82 -17.70
C VAL A 209 -13.27 7.44 -19.15
N ALA A 210 -12.64 8.35 -19.90
CA ALA A 210 -12.13 8.02 -21.24
C ALA A 210 -11.04 6.93 -21.13
N ASP A 211 -10.84 6.17 -22.21
CA ASP A 211 -9.81 5.13 -22.18
C ASP A 211 -8.41 5.76 -22.01
N PRO A 212 -7.62 5.39 -20.99
CA PRO A 212 -6.25 5.89 -20.81
C PRO A 212 -5.33 5.57 -22.00
N TYR A 213 -5.65 4.52 -22.76
CA TYR A 213 -4.93 4.04 -23.93
C TYR A 213 -5.61 4.46 -25.24
N SER A 214 -6.52 5.44 -25.16
CA SER A 214 -7.28 5.95 -26.29
C SER A 214 -6.39 6.57 -27.38
N PRO A 215 -6.48 6.13 -28.64
CA PRO A 215 -5.82 6.83 -29.75
C PRO A 215 -6.48 8.18 -30.07
N ALA A 216 -7.77 8.36 -29.76
CA ALA A 216 -8.50 9.60 -30.04
C ALA A 216 -9.57 9.89 -28.97
N VAL A 217 -9.37 10.96 -28.20
CA VAL A 217 -10.31 11.42 -27.16
C VAL A 217 -11.07 12.65 -27.64
N ALA A 218 -12.39 12.64 -27.47
CA ALA A 218 -13.25 13.81 -27.63
C ALA A 218 -13.58 14.43 -26.26
N THR A 219 -13.37 15.73 -26.14
CA THR A 219 -13.67 16.51 -24.92
C THR A 219 -14.51 17.75 -25.27
N GLN A 220 -15.25 18.28 -24.30
CA GLN A 220 -15.82 19.62 -24.37
C GLN A 220 -14.85 20.57 -23.69
N ASN A 221 -14.78 21.82 -24.18
CA ASN A 221 -14.07 22.88 -23.47
C ASN A 221 -14.93 23.35 -22.28
N ARG A 222 -15.03 22.52 -21.25
CA ARG A 222 -15.77 22.75 -20.01
C ARG A 222 -14.91 22.33 -18.82
N TYR A 223 -15.28 22.79 -17.64
CA TYR A 223 -14.57 22.47 -16.39
C TYR A 223 -14.82 21.03 -15.91
N ASP A 224 -15.79 20.30 -16.47
CA ASP A 224 -16.07 18.91 -16.14
C ASP A 224 -15.26 17.93 -17.02
N TYR A 225 -14.75 16.86 -16.40
CA TYR A 225 -14.04 15.79 -17.10
C TYR A 225 -15.05 14.88 -17.84
N SER A 226 -15.53 15.32 -19.01
CA SER A 226 -16.50 14.58 -19.84
C SER A 226 -15.85 13.93 -21.08
N GLY A 227 -14.61 13.46 -20.94
CA GLY A 227 -13.89 12.81 -22.03
C GLY A 227 -14.54 11.50 -22.46
N LYS A 228 -14.65 11.26 -23.77
CA LYS A 228 -15.04 9.96 -24.33
C LYS A 228 -14.07 9.60 -25.45
N THR A 229 -13.76 8.34 -25.60
CA THR A 229 -12.91 7.84 -26.68
C THR A 229 -13.74 7.61 -27.93
N LEU A 230 -13.27 8.09 -29.08
CA LEU A 230 -13.85 7.78 -30.38
C LEU A 230 -13.29 6.44 -30.88
N ILE A 231 -14.19 5.52 -31.25
CA ILE A 231 -13.81 4.32 -32.01
C ILE A 231 -13.57 4.77 -33.44
N LEU A 232 -12.30 4.88 -33.82
CA LEU A 232 -11.91 5.37 -35.13
C LEU A 232 -12.56 4.52 -36.24
N PRO A 233 -13.19 5.14 -37.26
CA PRO A 233 -13.41 4.48 -38.53
C PRO A 233 -12.04 4.09 -39.11
N GLU A 234 -11.98 3.04 -39.93
CA GLU A 234 -10.74 2.40 -40.39
C GLU A 234 -9.58 3.37 -40.68
N ALA A 235 -8.37 2.93 -40.32
CA ALA A 235 -7.11 3.62 -40.56
C ALA A 235 -6.75 3.59 -42.05
N GLY A 236 -7.56 4.22 -42.89
CA GLY A 236 -7.20 4.58 -44.27
C GLY A 236 -6.49 5.93 -44.29
N PHE A 237 -5.50 6.15 -43.43
CA PHE A 237 -4.62 7.30 -43.62
C PHE A 237 -3.48 6.87 -44.53
N ASP A 238 -3.67 7.15 -45.82
CA ASP A 238 -2.65 6.91 -46.82
C ASP A 238 -1.55 7.96 -46.69
N TRP A 239 -0.38 7.52 -46.23
CA TRP A 239 0.81 8.36 -46.19
C TRP A 239 1.45 8.50 -47.58
N GLN A 240 0.97 7.75 -48.58
CA GLN A 240 1.42 7.80 -49.98
C GLN A 240 0.47 8.69 -50.79
N GLY A 241 0.56 10.01 -50.56
CA GLY A 241 -0.18 11.00 -51.35
C GLY A 241 0.00 10.84 -52.86
#